data_AF-A0A4Z0FUX8-F1
#
_entry.id   AF-A0A4Z0FUX8-F1
#
_cell.length_a   1.000
_cell.length_b   1.000
_cell.length_c   1.000
_cell.angle_alpha   90.00
_cell.angle_beta   90.00
_cell.angle_gamma   90.00
#
_symmetry.space_group_name_H-M   'P 1'
#
loop_
_entity.id
_entity.type
_entity.pdbx_description
1 polymer ?
#
loop_
_entity_poly.entity_id
_entity_poly.type
_entity_poly.pdbx_seq_one_letter_code
_entity_poly.pdbx_strand_id
1 'polypeptide(L)'
;MPTNYPWFESLTDSVFALGAAAREAQAAYRAAVLSCDAMDLDRLRPVDGEIAIPGRAPSSVPVRPHDHVLYRIQDIHRTHRDELETLYSRAAQEYAYGTAWAIVRVLDGHQPTAVELKRTRDGFTIPTELAPV
;
A
#
# COMPACT_ATOMS: atom_id res chain seq x y z
N MET A 1 -22.54 -8.80 33.19
CA MET A 1 -23.68 -8.08 32.59
C MET A 1 -23.41 -7.92 31.11
N PRO A 2 -24.34 -8.23 30.20
CA PRO A 2 -24.15 -7.88 28.80
C PRO A 2 -24.32 -6.36 28.70
N THR A 3 -23.24 -5.65 28.37
CA THR A 3 -23.28 -4.25 27.99
C THR A 3 -24.04 -4.16 26.68
N ASN A 4 -25.32 -3.78 26.76
CA ASN A 4 -26.20 -3.60 25.61
C ASN A 4 -25.89 -2.25 24.98
N TYR A 5 -24.71 -2.14 24.38
CA TYR A 5 -24.30 -0.92 23.67
C TYR A 5 -25.23 -0.71 22.46
N PRO A 6 -25.58 0.55 22.14
CA PRO A 6 -26.33 0.86 20.93
C PRO A 6 -25.62 0.28 19.68
N TRP A 7 -26.39 -0.30 18.76
CA TRP A 7 -25.87 -0.95 17.55
C TRP A 7 -24.93 -0.05 16.72
N PHE A 8 -25.15 1.27 16.76
CA PHE A 8 -24.36 2.23 15.98
C PHE A 8 -22.95 2.45 16.53
N GLU A 9 -22.68 2.14 17.79
CA GLU A 9 -21.33 2.34 18.37
C GLU A 9 -20.33 1.38 17.74
N SER A 10 -20.65 0.09 17.67
CA SER A 10 -19.79 -0.91 17.03
C SER A 10 -19.65 -0.70 15.52
N LEU A 11 -20.68 -0.14 14.87
CA LEU A 11 -20.61 0.27 13.47
C LEU A 11 -19.65 1.44 13.28
N THR A 12 -19.73 2.43 14.17
CA THR A 12 -18.84 3.59 14.16
C THR A 12 -17.39 3.17 14.39
N ASP A 13 -17.15 2.26 15.33
CA ASP A 13 -15.83 1.67 15.57
C ASP A 13 -15.29 0.95 14.33
N SER A 14 -16.15 0.22 13.61
CA SER A 14 -15.78 -0.48 12.37
C SER A 14 -15.35 0.51 11.28
N VAL A 15 -16.14 1.57 11.04
CA VAL A 15 -15.81 2.62 10.06
C VAL A 15 -14.54 3.38 10.48
N PHE A 16 -14.40 3.65 11.77
CA PHE A 16 -13.21 4.31 12.32
C PHE A 16 -11.95 3.47 12.12
N ALA A 17 -12.02 2.15 12.36
CA ALA A 17 -10.90 1.23 12.15
C ALA A 17 -10.44 1.21 10.68
N LEU A 18 -11.37 1.18 9.73
CA LEU A 18 -11.03 1.29 8.29
C LEU A 18 -10.34 2.62 7.98
N GLY A 19 -10.87 3.73 8.52
CA GLY A 19 -10.26 5.05 8.34
C GLY A 19 -8.86 5.15 8.99
N ALA A 20 -8.64 4.49 10.12
CA ALA A 20 -7.34 4.42 10.78
C ALA A 20 -6.33 3.64 9.93
N ALA A 21 -6.73 2.50 9.39
CA ALA A 21 -5.90 1.71 8.47
C ALA A 21 -5.52 2.51 7.21
N ALA A 22 -6.48 3.24 6.61
CA ALA A 22 -6.23 4.09 5.45
C ALA A 22 -5.22 5.20 5.74
N ARG A 23 -5.29 5.83 6.93
CA ARG A 23 -4.33 6.85 7.36
C ARG A 23 -2.93 6.29 7.56
N GLU A 24 -2.82 5.12 8.19
CA GLU A 24 -1.53 4.46 8.39
C GLU A 24 -0.88 4.08 7.05
N ALA A 25 -1.66 3.49 6.14
CA ALA A 25 -1.18 3.15 4.80
C ALA A 25 -0.76 4.40 4.01
N GLN A 26 -1.48 5.52 4.15
CA GLN A 26 -1.09 6.80 3.55
C GLN A 26 0.24 7.30 4.10
N ALA A 27 0.44 7.23 5.43
CA ALA A 27 1.68 7.66 6.06
C ALA A 27 2.87 6.82 5.56
N ALA A 28 2.70 5.50 5.49
CA ALA A 28 3.71 4.58 4.96
C ALA A 28 4.02 4.87 3.49
N TYR A 29 3.00 5.04 2.64
CA TYR A 29 3.19 5.38 1.23
C TYR A 29 3.96 6.69 1.05
N ARG A 30 3.61 7.75 1.80
CA ARG A 30 4.34 9.02 1.76
C ARG A 30 5.80 8.86 2.18
N ALA A 31 6.08 8.09 3.21
CA ALA A 31 7.45 7.80 3.64
C ALA A 31 8.24 7.07 2.54
N ALA A 32 7.61 6.14 1.82
CA ALA A 32 8.24 5.43 0.71
C ALA A 32 8.50 6.32 -0.51
N VAL A 33 7.57 7.23 -0.85
CA VAL A 33 7.79 8.25 -1.89
C VAL A 33 8.99 9.11 -1.53
N LEU A 34 9.03 9.66 -0.31
CA LEU A 34 10.18 10.46 0.16
C LEU A 34 11.50 9.67 0.13
N SER A 35 11.46 8.38 0.48
CA SER A 35 12.64 7.52 0.43
C SER A 35 13.11 7.26 -1.01
N CYS A 36 12.18 7.09 -1.95
CA CYS A 36 12.50 6.98 -3.37
C CYS A 36 13.07 8.29 -3.92
N ASP A 37 12.47 9.43 -3.58
CA ASP A 37 12.91 10.75 -4.07
C ASP A 37 14.26 11.16 -3.48
N ALA A 38 14.54 10.77 -2.23
CA ALA A 38 15.83 11.01 -1.59
C ALA A 38 16.97 10.19 -2.22
N MET A 39 16.64 9.11 -2.95
CA MET A 39 17.61 8.30 -3.68
C MET A 39 17.99 8.99 -5.00
N ASP A 40 18.93 9.92 -4.87
CA ASP A 40 19.57 10.59 -5.98
C ASP A 40 20.78 9.76 -6.45
N LEU A 41 20.59 8.97 -7.51
CA LEU A 41 21.65 8.15 -8.11
C LEU A 41 22.76 9.01 -8.75
N ASP A 42 22.49 10.28 -9.06
CA ASP A 42 23.49 11.19 -9.62
C ASP A 42 24.47 11.70 -8.54
N ARG A 43 24.11 11.60 -7.25
CA ARG A 43 25.04 11.82 -6.13
C ARG A 43 26.07 10.73 -5.96
N LEU A 44 25.75 9.52 -6.41
CA LEU A 44 26.70 8.43 -6.42
C LEU A 44 27.60 8.70 -7.61
N ARG A 45 28.82 9.18 -7.38
CA ARG A 45 29.83 9.25 -8.44
C ARG A 45 30.29 7.83 -8.72
N PRO A 46 29.84 7.15 -9.79
CA PRO A 46 30.42 5.87 -10.15
C PRO A 46 31.91 6.10 -10.38
N VAL A 47 32.74 5.43 -9.60
CA VAL A 47 34.16 5.33 -9.90
C VAL A 47 34.27 4.33 -11.03
N ASP A 48 35.10 4.58 -12.05
CA ASP A 48 35.41 3.64 -13.12
C ASP A 48 36.26 2.44 -12.62
N GLY A 49 35.83 1.82 -11.53
CA GLY A 49 36.37 0.59 -10.98
C GLY A 49 35.74 -0.59 -11.69
N GLU A 50 36.48 -1.17 -12.62
CA GLU A 50 36.10 -2.38 -13.35
C GLU A 50 36.80 -3.60 -12.75
N ILE A 51 36.11 -4.74 -12.71
CA ILE A 51 36.70 -6.00 -12.26
C ILE A 51 36.85 -6.97 -13.43
N ALA A 52 37.97 -7.70 -13.44
CA ALA A 52 38.14 -8.86 -14.30
C ALA A 52 37.51 -10.09 -13.62
N ILE A 53 36.67 -10.84 -14.34
CA ILE A 53 36.16 -12.14 -13.87
C ILE A 53 36.98 -13.25 -14.52
N PRO A 54 37.76 -14.04 -13.74
CA PRO A 54 38.54 -15.16 -14.29
C PRO A 54 37.66 -16.14 -15.08
N GLY A 55 38.13 -16.56 -16.25
CA GLY A 55 37.40 -17.51 -17.12
C GLY A 55 36.26 -16.90 -17.93
N ARG A 56 35.95 -15.61 -17.77
CA ARG A 56 34.99 -14.90 -18.61
C ARG A 56 35.71 -14.34 -19.84
N ALA A 57 35.19 -14.62 -21.04
CA ALA A 57 35.69 -13.98 -22.26
C ALA A 57 35.52 -12.46 -22.16
N PRO A 58 36.51 -11.67 -22.62
CA PRO A 58 36.40 -10.22 -22.63
C PRO A 58 35.16 -9.80 -23.44
N SER A 59 34.19 -9.17 -22.79
CA SER A 59 33.03 -8.57 -23.43
C SER A 59 33.24 -7.07 -23.64
N SER A 60 32.54 -6.49 -24.62
CA SER A 60 32.53 -5.04 -24.85
C SER A 60 31.89 -4.23 -23.73
N VAL A 61 31.21 -4.89 -22.78
CA VAL A 61 30.61 -4.28 -21.59
C VAL A 61 31.47 -4.64 -20.37
N PRO A 62 32.09 -3.65 -19.70
CA PRO A 62 32.87 -3.90 -18.49
C PRO A 62 31.99 -4.28 -17.31
N VAL A 63 32.53 -5.10 -16.39
CA VAL A 63 31.82 -5.49 -15.17
C VAL A 63 32.07 -4.47 -14.08
N ARG A 64 31.00 -3.76 -13.70
CA ARG A 64 30.99 -2.72 -12.67
C ARG A 64 30.05 -3.16 -11.53
N PRO A 65 30.57 -3.75 -10.44
CA PRO A 65 29.74 -4.28 -9.36
C PRO A 65 28.88 -3.21 -8.68
N HIS A 66 29.37 -1.97 -8.65
CA HIS A 66 28.64 -0.83 -8.09
C HIS A 66 27.35 -0.55 -8.86
N ASP A 67 27.36 -0.59 -10.20
CA ASP A 67 26.16 -0.38 -11.01
C ASP A 67 25.06 -1.39 -10.65
N HIS A 68 25.42 -2.67 -10.53
CA HIS A 68 24.47 -3.72 -10.14
C HIS A 68 23.84 -3.45 -8.77
N VAL A 69 24.66 -3.04 -7.79
CA VAL A 69 24.17 -2.72 -6.44
C VAL A 69 23.24 -1.50 -6.47
N LEU A 70 23.60 -0.45 -7.20
CA LEU A 70 22.80 0.77 -7.32
C LEU A 70 21.45 0.51 -8.00
N TYR A 71 21.45 -0.23 -9.12
CA TYR A 71 20.21 -0.68 -9.76
C TYR A 71 19.34 -1.51 -8.82
N ARG A 72 19.95 -2.40 -8.02
CA ARG A 72 19.21 -3.23 -7.09
C ARG A 72 18.59 -2.42 -5.94
N ILE A 73 19.30 -1.43 -5.41
CA ILE A 73 18.78 -0.52 -4.39
C ILE A 73 17.58 0.25 -4.97
N GLN A 74 17.69 0.77 -6.20
CA GLN A 74 16.59 1.46 -6.87
C GLN A 74 15.36 0.58 -7.04
N ASP A 75 15.56 -0.66 -7.49
CA ASP A 75 14.49 -1.63 -7.69
C ASP A 75 13.75 -1.94 -6.37
N ILE A 76 14.50 -2.08 -5.26
CA ILE A 76 13.94 -2.31 -3.92
C ILE A 76 13.06 -1.12 -3.50
N HIS A 77 13.56 0.10 -3.62
CA HIS A 77 12.80 1.30 -3.24
C HIS A 77 11.53 1.45 -4.08
N ARG A 78 11.63 1.27 -5.40
CA ARG A 78 10.48 1.32 -6.31
C ARG A 78 9.44 0.26 -5.94
N THR A 79 9.87 -0.98 -5.75
CA THR A 79 8.98 -2.09 -5.35
C THR A 79 8.25 -1.76 -4.05
N HIS A 80 8.97 -1.29 -3.03
CA HIS A 80 8.35 -0.92 -1.76
C HIS A 80 7.34 0.22 -1.88
N ARG A 81 7.63 1.23 -2.71
CA ARG A 81 6.69 2.33 -2.95
C ARG A 81 5.42 1.85 -3.65
N ASP A 82 5.57 1.04 -4.69
CA ASP A 82 4.44 0.56 -5.49
C ASP A 82 3.54 -0.41 -4.69
N GLU A 83 4.14 -1.22 -3.82
CA GLU A 83 3.39 -2.06 -2.84
C GLU A 83 2.60 -1.20 -1.84
N LEU A 84 3.23 -0.17 -1.28
CA LEU A 84 2.57 0.72 -0.32
C LEU A 84 1.50 1.61 -0.96
N GLU A 85 1.67 2.00 -2.22
CA GLU A 85 0.63 2.68 -3.01
C GLU A 85 -0.61 1.80 -3.16
N THR A 86 -0.40 0.52 -3.47
CA THR A 86 -1.48 -0.46 -3.62
C THR A 86 -2.21 -0.65 -2.30
N LEU A 87 -1.49 -0.79 -1.19
CA LEU A 87 -2.07 -0.92 0.15
C LEU A 87 -2.87 0.32 0.55
N TYR A 88 -2.32 1.51 0.33
CA TYR A 88 -3.02 2.77 0.60
C TYR A 88 -4.30 2.87 -0.22
N SER A 89 -4.22 2.62 -1.52
CA SER A 89 -5.37 2.69 -2.43
C SER A 89 -6.48 1.75 -1.99
N ARG A 90 -6.14 0.50 -1.64
CA ARG A 90 -7.12 -0.49 -1.15
C ARG A 90 -7.75 -0.06 0.17
N ALA A 91 -6.95 0.32 1.16
CA ALA A 91 -7.47 0.74 2.46
C ALA A 91 -8.37 1.98 2.35
N ALA A 92 -8.02 2.93 1.48
CA ALA A 92 -8.86 4.10 1.21
C ALA A 92 -10.20 3.73 0.56
N GLN A 93 -10.19 2.80 -0.40
CA GLN A 93 -11.42 2.30 -1.03
C GLN A 93 -12.29 1.53 -0.02
N GLU A 94 -11.70 0.67 0.82
CA GLU A 94 -12.41 -0.08 1.87
C GLU A 94 -13.09 0.85 2.86
N TYR A 95 -12.40 1.91 3.29
CA TYR A 95 -12.97 2.95 4.14
C TYR A 95 -14.13 3.69 3.46
N ALA A 96 -13.95 4.12 2.21
CA ALA A 96 -14.98 4.84 1.46
C ALA A 96 -16.24 3.97 1.26
N TYR A 97 -16.05 2.72 0.82
CA TYR A 97 -17.13 1.75 0.67
C TYR A 97 -17.80 1.45 2.00
N GLY A 98 -17.03 1.15 3.05
CA GLY A 98 -17.59 0.80 4.36
C GLY A 98 -18.46 1.92 4.94
N THR A 99 -18.04 3.17 4.73
CA THR A 99 -18.81 4.35 5.11
C THR A 99 -20.10 4.46 4.28
N ALA A 100 -20.02 4.34 2.95
CA ALA A 100 -21.18 4.42 2.08
C ALA A 100 -22.20 3.29 2.36
N TRP A 101 -21.72 2.06 2.54
CA TRP A 101 -22.50 0.89 2.91
C TRP A 101 -23.24 1.09 4.23
N ALA A 102 -22.55 1.61 5.26
CA ALA A 102 -23.14 1.88 6.55
C ALA A 102 -24.30 2.89 6.43
N ILE A 103 -24.10 3.98 5.70
CA ILE A 103 -25.13 5.01 5.47
C ILE A 103 -26.35 4.41 4.77
N VAL A 104 -26.15 3.68 3.67
CA VAL A 104 -27.28 3.09 2.90
C VAL A 104 -28.08 2.11 3.76
N ARG A 105 -27.43 1.24 4.54
CA ARG A 105 -28.14 0.29 5.40
C ARG A 105 -28.99 0.98 6.46
N VAL A 106 -28.48 2.05 7.06
CA VAL A 106 -29.24 2.82 8.06
C VAL A 106 -30.43 3.54 7.42
N LEU A 107 -30.28 4.08 6.20
CA LEU A 107 -31.38 4.70 5.45
C LEU A 107 -32.47 3.68 5.09
N ASP A 108 -32.10 2.42 4.82
CA ASP A 108 -33.03 1.30 4.60
C ASP A 108 -33.69 0.78 5.90
N GLY A 109 -33.44 1.41 7.04
CA GLY A 109 -34.02 1.03 8.33
C GLY A 109 -33.33 -0.14 9.03
N HIS A 110 -32.17 -0.59 8.53
CA HIS A 110 -31.37 -1.63 9.18
C HIS A 110 -30.57 -1.05 10.36
N GLN A 111 -30.14 -1.94 11.26
CA GLN A 111 -29.28 -1.63 12.40
C GLN A 111 -27.99 -2.46 12.35
N PRO A 112 -27.14 -2.25 11.34
CA PRO A 112 -25.92 -3.05 11.18
C PRO A 112 -24.95 -2.74 12.32
N THR A 113 -24.39 -3.78 12.94
CA THR A 113 -23.45 -3.61 14.05
C THR A 113 -21.99 -3.50 13.59
N ALA A 114 -21.68 -3.83 12.33
CA ALA A 114 -20.34 -3.74 11.76
C ALA A 114 -20.40 -3.57 10.25
N VAL A 115 -19.32 -3.07 9.65
CA VAL A 115 -19.17 -3.02 8.18
C VAL A 115 -18.92 -4.42 7.64
N GLU A 116 -19.66 -4.80 6.61
CA GLU A 116 -19.48 -6.09 5.94
C GLU A 116 -18.62 -5.97 4.68
N LEU A 117 -17.50 -6.69 4.67
CA LEU A 117 -16.57 -6.80 3.54
C LEU A 117 -16.30 -8.27 3.23
N LYS A 118 -16.28 -8.65 1.95
CA LYS A 118 -15.96 -10.01 1.55
C LYS A 118 -14.45 -10.19 1.45
N ARG A 119 -13.89 -11.12 2.23
CA ARG A 119 -12.44 -11.41 2.19
C ARG A 119 -12.05 -12.19 0.92
N THR A 120 -10.88 -11.89 0.39
CA THR A 120 -10.20 -12.57 -0.72
C THR A 120 -8.76 -12.91 -0.37
N ARG A 121 -8.03 -13.53 -1.30
CA ARG A 121 -6.60 -13.80 -1.13
C ARG A 121 -5.76 -12.52 -0.99
N ASP A 122 -6.19 -11.45 -1.65
CA ASP A 122 -5.40 -10.22 -1.80
C ASP A 122 -5.92 -9.05 -0.95
N GLY A 123 -6.92 -9.29 -0.08
CA GLY A 123 -7.55 -8.26 0.75
C GLY A 123 -9.06 -8.44 0.81
N PHE A 124 -9.82 -7.35 0.63
CA PHE A 124 -11.28 -7.39 0.62
C PHE A 124 -11.84 -7.02 -0.76
N THR A 125 -12.98 -7.61 -1.15
CA THR A 125 -13.74 -7.21 -2.32
C THR A 125 -14.68 -6.08 -1.94
N ILE A 126 -14.69 -5.04 -2.78
CA ILE A 126 -15.63 -3.93 -2.72
C ILE A 126 -16.70 -4.15 -3.80
N PRO A 127 -17.95 -4.45 -3.42
CA PRO A 127 -19.07 -4.54 -4.35
C PRO A 127 -19.26 -3.24 -5.14
N THR A 128 -19.42 -3.36 -6.46
CA THR A 128 -19.65 -2.22 -7.37
C THR A 128 -21.01 -1.56 -7.16
N GLU A 129 -21.94 -2.23 -6.48
CA GLU A 129 -23.33 -1.79 -6.26
C GLU A 129 -23.45 -0.44 -5.55
N LEU A 130 -22.44 -0.06 -4.75
CA LEU A 130 -22.41 1.20 -3.98
C LEU A 130 -21.34 2.19 -4.47
N ALA A 131 -20.58 1.81 -5.49
CA ALA A 131 -19.52 2.62 -6.09
C ALA A 131 -19.47 2.29 -7.60
N PRO A 132 -20.34 2.90 -8.44
CA PRO A 132 -20.19 2.79 -9.87
C PRO A 132 -18.82 3.40 -10.25
N VAL A 133 -18.00 2.61 -10.93
CA VAL A 133 -16.74 3.05 -11.54
C VAL A 133 -17.04 3.85 -12.80
#